data_AF-A0A562UXQ6-F1
#
_entry.id   AF-A0A562UXQ6-F1
#
_cell.length_a   1.000
_cell.length_b   1.000
_cell.length_c   1.000
_cell.angle_alpha   90.00
_cell.angle_beta   90.00
_cell.angle_gamma   90.00
#
_symmetry.space_group_name_H-M   'P 1'
#
loop_
_entity.id
_entity.type
_entity.pdbx_description
1 polymer ?
#
loop_
_entity_poly.entity_id
_entity_poly.type
_entity_poly.pdbx_seq_one_letter_code
_entity_poly.pdbx_strand_id
1 'polypeptide(L)' 'MSKVEDLRTKTDDQLSAELTELKREQFNLRFQAATNQLEAPARVREVRRTIAKIKTLQNERAAAAAKA' A
#
# COMPACT_ATOMS: atom_id res chain seq x y z
N MET A 1 -4.76 10.45 -0.48
CA MET A 1 -3.33 10.13 -0.75
C MET A 1 -2.48 10.26 0.51
N SER A 2 -1.91 9.17 1.03
CA SER A 2 -0.90 9.24 2.10
C SER A 2 0.40 9.87 1.58
N LYS A 3 0.98 10.78 2.36
CA LYS A 3 2.28 11.36 2.04
C LYS A 3 3.35 10.31 2.30
N VAL A 4 4.41 10.31 1.49
CA VAL A 4 5.50 9.34 1.65
C VAL A 4 6.21 9.52 2.99
N GLU A 5 6.21 10.75 3.51
CA GLU A 5 6.73 11.13 4.83
C GLU A 5 6.06 10.30 5.95
N ASP A 6 4.72 10.20 5.95
CA ASP A 6 3.95 9.44 6.94
C ASP A 6 4.25 7.93 6.91
N LEU A 7 4.67 7.41 5.76
CA LEU A 7 5.05 6.00 5.61
C LEU A 7 6.48 5.75 6.10
N ARG A 8 7.37 6.76 5.99
CA ARG A 8 8.76 6.64 6.45
C ARG A 8 8.88 6.62 7.97
N THR A 9 7.97 7.25 8.69
CA THR A 9 7.94 7.26 10.16
C THR A 9 7.46 5.94 10.76
N LYS A 10 6.85 5.05 9.96
CA LYS A 10 6.34 3.75 10.42
C LYS A 10 7.46 2.72 10.53
N THR A 11 7.30 1.78 11.46
CA THR A 11 8.18 0.61 11.59
C THR A 11 7.92 -0.40 10.47
N ASP A 12 8.85 -1.34 10.25
CA ASP A 12 8.68 -2.38 9.22
C ASP A 12 7.47 -3.29 9.49
N ASP A 13 7.17 -3.57 10.76
CA ASP A 13 5.98 -4.32 11.16
C ASP A 13 4.69 -3.57 10.87
N GLN A 14 4.66 -2.26 11.18
CA GLN A 14 3.52 -1.40 10.87
C GLN A 14 3.27 -1.30 9.36
N LEU A 15 4.34 -1.17 8.57
CA LEU A 15 4.26 -1.18 7.11
C LEU A 15 3.74 -2.51 6.57
N SER A 16 4.14 -3.63 7.17
CA SER A 16 3.70 -4.98 6.78
C SER A 16 2.23 -5.23 7.12
N ALA A 17 1.78 -4.74 8.28
CA ALA A 17 0.37 -4.79 8.68
C ALA A 17 -0.49 -3.95 7.71
N GLU A 18 -0.09 -2.69 7.46
CA GLU A 18 -0.80 -1.81 6.54
C GLU A 18 -0.83 -2.35 5.10
N LEU A 19 0.27 -2.96 4.63
CA LEU A 19 0.31 -3.65 3.34
C LEU A 19 -0.75 -4.75 3.24
N THR A 20 -0.94 -5.52 4.31
CA THR A 20 -1.92 -6.61 4.36
C THR A 20 -3.35 -6.06 4.27
N GLU A 21 -3.65 -5.01 5.03
CA GLU A 21 -4.97 -4.35 4.97
C GLU A 21 -5.25 -3.75 3.59
N LEU A 22 -4.29 -3.04 3.00
CA LEU A 22 -4.43 -2.46 1.66
C LEU A 22 -4.61 -3.52 0.57
N LYS A 23 -4.01 -4.70 0.71
CA LYS A 23 -4.23 -5.82 -0.22
C LYS A 23 -5.64 -6.39 -0.10
N ARG A 24 -6.17 -6.51 1.12
CA ARG A 24 -7.56 -6.92 1.35
C ARG A 24 -8.53 -5.90 0.75
N GLU A 25 -8.28 -4.62 0.99
CA GLU A 25 -9.07 -3.54 0.39
C GLU A 25 -9.00 -3.58 -1.15
N GLN A 26 -7.80 -3.77 -1.72
CA GLN A 26 -7.64 -3.91 -3.16
C GLN A 26 -8.47 -5.07 -3.73
N PHE A 27 -8.48 -6.21 -3.05
CA PHE A 27 -9.29 -7.36 -3.45
C PHE A 27 -10.78 -7.03 -3.46
N ASN A 28 -11.27 -6.40 -2.39
CA ASN A 28 -12.67 -5.97 -2.29
C ASN A 28 -13.04 -4.96 -3.37
N LEU A 29 -12.18 -3.98 -3.65
CA LEU A 29 -12.40 -3.00 -4.72
C LEU A 29 -12.43 -3.65 -6.11
N ARG A 30 -11.62 -4.69 -6.34
CA ARG A 30 -11.67 -5.47 -7.60
C ARG A 30 -12.97 -6.25 -7.71
N PHE A 31 -13.46 -6.81 -6.61
CA PHE A 31 -14.75 -7.50 -6.58
C PHE A 31 -15.90 -6.53 -6.88
N GLN A 32 -15.95 -5.38 -6.21
CA GLN A 32 -16.93 -4.32 -6.46
C GLN A 32 -16.90 -3.81 -7.89
N ALA A 33 -15.71 -3.67 -8.49
CA ALA A 33 -15.56 -3.28 -9.89
C ALA A 33 -16.15 -4.33 -10.84
N ALA A 34 -16.01 -5.62 -10.52
CA ALA A 34 -16.56 -6.70 -11.33
C ALA A 34 -18.10 -6.81 -11.22
N THR A 35 -18.67 -6.46 -10.06
CA THR A 35 -20.13 -6.45 -9.83
C THR A 35 -20.80 -5.13 -10.22
N ASN A 36 -20.07 -4.16 -10.78
CA ASN A 36 -20.53 -2.80 -11.07
C ASN A 36 -21.08 -2.04 -9.84
N GLN A 37 -20.57 -2.35 -8.65
CA GLN A 37 -20.94 -1.72 -7.37
C GLN A 37 -19.83 -0.79 -6.84
N LEU A 38 -18.92 -0.36 -7.70
CA LEU A 38 -17.78 0.46 -7.32
C LEU A 38 -18.18 1.94 -7.18
N GLU A 39 -18.38 2.40 -5.95
CA GLU A 39 -18.77 3.79 -5.67
C GLU A 39 -17.59 4.77 -5.74
N ALA A 40 -16.36 4.32 -5.46
CA ALA A 40 -15.18 5.17 -5.38
C ALA A 40 -14.03 4.73 -6.32
N PRO A 41 -14.11 4.97 -7.64
CA PRO A 41 -13.08 4.58 -8.60
C PRO A 41 -11.70 5.17 -8.32
N ALA A 42 -11.64 6.40 -7.77
CA ALA A 42 -10.39 7.04 -7.38
C ALA A 42 -9.63 6.22 -6.32
N ARG A 43 -10.35 5.54 -5.42
CA ARG A 43 -9.76 4.76 -4.33
C ARG A 43 -8.91 3.60 -4.84
N VAL A 44 -9.30 2.97 -5.95
CA VAL A 44 -8.51 1.92 -6.61
C VAL A 44 -7.09 2.40 -6.94
N ARG A 45 -6.97 3.61 -7.49
CA ARG A 45 -5.69 4.21 -7.83
C ARG A 45 -4.89 4.57 -6.58
N GLU A 46 -5.54 5.08 -5.54
CA GLU A 46 -4.89 5.43 -4.29
C GLU A 46 -4.32 4.20 -3.57
N VAL A 47 -5.11 3.14 -3.42
CA VAL A 47 -4.70 1.88 -2.79
C VAL A 47 -3.52 1.27 -3.54
N ARG A 48 -3.61 1.18 -4.88
CA ARG A 48 -2.51 0.67 -5.72
C ARG A 48 -1.21 1.47 -5.52
N ARG A 49 -1.30 2.80 -5.49
CA ARG A 49 -0.13 3.67 -5.29
C ARG A 49 0.44 3.56 -3.88
N THR A 50 -0.40 3.41 -2.87
CA THR A 50 0.03 3.28 -1.48
C THR A 50 0.77 1.95 -1.27
N ILE A 51 0.25 0.85 -1.81
CA ILE A 51 0.93 -0.46 -1.82
C ILE A 51 2.31 -0.34 -2.50
N ALA A 52 2.40 0.33 -3.65
CA ALA A 52 3.66 0.51 -4.35
C ALA A 52 4.68 1.28 -3.49
N LYS A 53 4.27 2.39 -2.87
CA LYS A 53 5.13 3.18 -1.98
C LYS A 53 5.66 2.36 -0.79
N ILE A 54 4.80 1.59 -0.13
CA ILE A 54 5.20 0.73 1.00
C ILE A 54 6.25 -0.29 0.54
N LYS A 55 6.01 -0.98 -0.57
CA LYS A 55 6.99 -1.93 -1.13
C LYS A 55 8.31 -1.28 -1.50
N THR A 56 8.28 -0.08 -2.08
CA THR A 56 9.49 0.68 -2.39
C THR A 56 10.28 0.98 -1.12
N LEU A 57 9.63 1.48 -0.05
CA LEU A 57 10.29 1.74 1.22
C LEU A 57 10.89 0.49 1.87
N GLN A 58 10.16 -0.64 1.83
CA GLN A 58 10.67 -1.92 2.34
C GLN A 58 11.93 -2.36 1.55
N ASN A 59 11.91 -2.22 0.23
CA ASN A 59 13.08 -2.52 -0.61
C ASN A 59 14.25 -1.56 -0.35
N GLU A 60 13.99 -0.27 -0.16
CA GLU A 60 15.01 0.73 0.19
C GLU A 60 15.69 0.38 1.51
N ARG A 61 14.90 0.01 2.54
CA ARG A 61 15.40 -0.42 3.85
C ARG A 61 16.22 -1.71 3.76
N ALA A 62 15.73 -2.71 3.03
CA ALA A 62 16.45 -3.96 2.80
C ALA A 62 17.79 -3.74 2.06
N ALA A 63 17.79 -2.89 1.03
CA ALA A 63 19.00 -2.54 0.28
C ALA A 63 20.01 -1.74 1.13
N ALA A 64 19.53 -0.90 2.05
CA ALA A 64 20.40 -0.19 3.00
C ALA A 64 21.02 -1.16 4.02
N ALA A 65 20.22 -2.08 4.57
CA ALA A 65 20.71 -3.10 5.52
C ALA A 65 21.75 -4.04 4.88
N ALA A 66 21.61 -4.37 3.59
CA ALA A 66 22.57 -5.20 2.87
C ALA A 66 23.89 -4.49 2.50
N LYS A 67 23.94 -3.15 2.59
CA LYS A 67 25.14 -2.35 2.32
C LYS A 67 25.94 -2.02 3.58
N ALA A 68 25.35 -2.22 4.76
CA ALA A 68 26.01 -2.06 6.05
C ALA A 68 26.71 -3.36 6.45
#